data_AF-A0A5C7J1S6-F1
#
_entry.id   AF-A0A5C7J1S6-F1
#
_cell.length_a   1.000
_cell.length_b   1.000
_cell.length_c   1.000
_cell.angle_alpha   90.00
_cell.angle_beta   90.00
_cell.angle_gamma   90.00
#
_symmetry.space_group_name_H-M   'P 1'
#
loop_
_entity.id
_entity.type
_entity.pdbx_description
1 polymer ?
#
loop_
_entity_poly.entity_id
_entity_poly.type
_entity_poly.pdbx_seq_one_letter_code
_entity_poly.pdbx_strand_id
1 'polypeptide(L)'
;MESGVKEEGKVLGYNSKKVKKVAILSTLAALLDDPILADVPKKPSLSDVDTLINLELGSAMCISIFRLDGTSFDVAVMNSATVKDLKLAIKKKVIELEQSKMGHRHISWRHVWANFCLAHHNGKLLDDDTALHDFGVRNNSQVHFLPYVVSKGSGRHSKRRKHRFLPWPEQAFMMTCNHSGIPVF
;
A
#
# COMPACT_ATOMS: atom_id res chain seq x y z
N MET A 1 -16.81 49.29 58.34
CA MET A 1 -17.74 49.36 57.20
C MET A 1 -16.92 48.91 56.00
N GLU A 2 -16.78 47.61 55.79
CA GLU A 2 -17.78 46.71 55.20
C GLU A 2 -18.15 47.11 53.78
N SER A 3 -18.05 46.10 52.89
CA SER A 3 -18.74 45.95 51.60
C SER A 3 -18.21 46.80 50.42
N GLY A 4 -17.93 46.24 49.24
CA GLY A 4 -18.39 44.97 48.71
C GLY A 4 -17.68 44.47 47.44
N VAL A 5 -17.94 43.19 47.23
CA VAL A 5 -17.56 42.25 46.18
C VAL A 5 -18.11 42.64 44.80
N LYS A 6 -17.38 42.27 43.72
CA LYS A 6 -17.93 41.59 42.53
C LYS A 6 -16.82 40.89 41.70
N GLU A 7 -16.71 39.58 41.96
CA GLU A 7 -16.69 38.44 41.02
C GLU A 7 -17.34 38.72 39.63
N GLU A 8 -17.09 38.08 38.48
CA GLU A 8 -16.37 36.89 37.95
C GLU A 8 -15.97 37.25 36.48
N GLY A 9 -15.25 36.50 35.63
CA GLY A 9 -15.05 35.07 35.47
C GLY A 9 -14.50 34.76 34.06
N LYS A 10 -13.70 33.68 33.93
CA LYS A 10 -13.48 32.82 32.73
C LYS A 10 -12.16 32.04 32.83
N VAL A 11 -12.13 30.90 33.52
CA VAL A 11 -10.98 29.96 33.41
C VAL A 11 -11.40 28.49 33.52
N LEU A 12 -12.41 27.99 32.80
CA LEU A 12 -12.79 26.55 32.96
C LEU A 12 -13.12 25.76 31.67
N GLY A 13 -12.80 26.28 30.48
CA GLY A 13 -13.10 25.58 29.21
C GLY A 13 -11.96 24.75 28.60
N TYR A 14 -10.70 25.08 28.90
CA TYR A 14 -9.54 24.57 28.14
C TYR A 14 -8.99 23.23 28.65
N ASN A 15 -9.22 22.89 29.92
CA ASN A 15 -8.67 21.68 30.53
C ASN A 15 -9.53 20.43 30.23
N SER A 16 -10.87 20.58 30.22
CA SER A 16 -11.81 19.48 29.97
C SER A 16 -11.61 18.81 28.61
N LYS A 17 -11.34 19.59 27.54
CA LYS A 17 -11.09 19.05 26.20
C LYS A 17 -9.81 18.21 26.12
N LYS A 18 -8.75 18.63 26.82
CA LYS A 18 -7.50 17.86 26.91
C LYS A 18 -7.70 16.57 27.71
N VAL A 19 -8.38 16.66 28.86
CA VAL A 19 -8.66 15.49 29.71
C VAL A 19 -9.50 14.45 28.96
N LYS A 20 -10.55 14.87 28.27
CA LYS A 20 -11.37 13.97 27.42
C LYS A 20 -10.54 13.34 26.30
N LYS A 21 -9.67 14.13 25.65
CA LYS A 21 -8.78 13.62 24.60
C LYS A 21 -7.81 12.57 25.13
N VAL A 22 -7.22 12.79 26.31
CA VAL A 22 -6.31 11.83 26.96
C VAL A 22 -7.06 10.56 27.36
N ALA A 23 -8.27 10.68 27.91
CA ALA A 23 -9.10 9.52 28.24
C ALA A 23 -9.42 8.68 27.00
N ILE A 24 -9.84 9.33 25.91
CA ILE A 24 -10.11 8.65 24.63
C ILE A 24 -8.85 7.96 24.08
N LEU A 25 -7.69 8.63 24.12
CA LEU A 25 -6.43 8.03 23.66
C LEU A 25 -6.02 6.82 24.52
N SER A 26 -6.27 6.87 25.83
CA SER A 26 -6.00 5.76 26.74
C SER A 26 -6.93 4.57 26.48
N THR A 27 -8.24 4.82 26.28
CA THR A 27 -9.20 3.76 25.93
C THR A 27 -8.89 3.18 24.56
N LEU A 28 -8.51 4.01 23.59
CA LEU A 28 -8.12 3.56 22.25
C LEU A 28 -6.88 2.67 22.30
N ALA A 29 -5.87 3.03 23.11
CA ALA A 29 -4.70 2.19 23.32
C ALA A 29 -5.08 0.81 23.92
N ALA A 30 -5.92 0.79 24.94
CA ALA A 30 -6.38 -0.45 25.58
C ALA A 30 -7.16 -1.37 24.61
N LEU A 31 -7.95 -0.80 23.69
CA LEU A 31 -8.65 -1.57 22.65
C LEU A 31 -7.71 -2.11 21.57
N LEU A 32 -6.62 -1.40 21.24
CA LEU A 32 -5.63 -1.90 20.29
C LEU A 32 -4.76 -3.04 20.84
N ASP A 33 -4.69 -3.19 22.17
CA ASP A 33 -3.94 -4.25 22.85
C ASP A 33 -4.82 -5.48 23.20
N ASP A 34 -6.11 -5.49 22.83
CA ASP A 34 -7.01 -6.61 23.09
C ASP A 34 -6.67 -7.82 22.18
N PRO A 35 -6.37 -9.02 22.74
CA PRO A 35 -6.07 -10.22 21.96
C PRO A 35 -7.22 -10.66 21.03
N ILE A 36 -8.47 -10.25 21.28
CA ILE A 36 -9.61 -10.49 20.37
C ILE A 36 -9.51 -9.59 19.13
N LEU A 37 -8.85 -8.43 19.25
CA LEU A 37 -8.64 -7.46 18.18
C LEU A 37 -7.25 -7.58 17.55
N ALA A 38 -6.47 -8.63 17.85
CA ALA A 38 -5.18 -8.89 17.21
C ALA A 38 -5.30 -9.10 15.69
N ASP A 39 -6.46 -9.55 15.23
CA ASP A 39 -6.81 -9.67 13.81
C ASP A 39 -7.15 -8.31 13.15
N VAL A 40 -7.31 -7.25 13.96
CA VAL A 40 -7.63 -5.90 13.46
C VAL A 40 -6.33 -5.13 13.22
N PRO A 41 -6.04 -4.75 11.96
CA PRO A 41 -4.83 -3.99 11.65
C PRO A 41 -4.80 -2.66 12.42
N LYS A 42 -3.61 -2.25 12.91
CA LYS A 42 -3.38 -1.07 13.78
C LYS A 42 -3.92 0.27 13.27
N LYS A 43 -4.32 0.37 12.00
CA LYS A 43 -5.03 1.50 11.39
C LYS A 43 -5.99 0.97 10.31
N PRO A 44 -7.21 0.50 10.66
CA PRO A 44 -8.16 0.10 9.64
C PRO A 44 -8.70 1.37 8.98
N SER A 45 -8.54 1.53 7.66
CA SER A 45 -9.28 2.57 6.96
C SER A 45 -10.74 2.12 6.81
N LEU A 46 -11.69 3.04 6.87
CA LEU A 46 -13.11 2.72 6.71
C LEU A 46 -13.38 1.94 5.41
N SER A 47 -12.60 2.21 4.36
CA SER A 47 -12.64 1.48 3.09
C SER A 47 -12.24 0.01 3.21
N ASP A 48 -11.28 -0.34 4.08
CA ASP A 48 -10.84 -1.73 4.25
C ASP A 48 -11.90 -2.52 4.99
N VAL A 49 -12.49 -1.93 6.03
CA VAL A 49 -13.61 -2.51 6.78
C VAL A 49 -14.81 -2.70 5.85
N ASP A 50 -15.13 -1.70 5.03
CA ASP A 50 -16.19 -1.80 4.03
C ASP A 50 -15.91 -2.91 3.00
N THR A 51 -14.66 -3.03 2.53
CA THR A 51 -14.27 -4.11 1.61
C THR A 51 -14.40 -5.48 2.26
N LEU A 52 -14.06 -5.62 3.55
CA LEU A 52 -14.23 -6.88 4.30
C LEU A 52 -15.69 -7.23 4.52
N ILE A 53 -16.54 -6.25 4.86
CA ILE A 53 -17.99 -6.46 4.95
C ILE A 53 -18.53 -6.91 3.60
N ASN A 54 -18.14 -6.24 2.51
CA ASN A 54 -18.54 -6.63 1.16
C ASN A 54 -18.01 -8.03 0.77
N LEU A 55 -16.87 -8.46 1.28
CA LEU A 55 -16.34 -9.80 1.06
C LEU A 55 -17.23 -10.86 1.74
N GLU A 56 -17.63 -10.61 2.99
CA GLU A 56 -18.55 -11.48 3.74
C GLU A 56 -19.94 -11.54 3.08
N LEU A 57 -20.40 -10.42 2.51
CA LEU A 57 -21.67 -10.32 1.80
C LEU A 57 -21.62 -10.84 0.35
N GLY A 58 -20.45 -11.23 -0.17
CA GLY A 58 -20.25 -11.73 -1.54
C GLY A 58 -20.21 -10.67 -2.65
N SER A 59 -20.15 -9.38 -2.27
CA SER A 59 -20.05 -8.23 -3.18
C SER A 59 -18.60 -7.82 -3.52
N ALA A 60 -17.63 -8.36 -2.77
CA ALA A 60 -16.21 -8.28 -3.07
C ALA A 60 -15.63 -9.67 -3.31
N MET A 61 -14.44 -9.70 -3.89
CA MET A 61 -13.69 -10.91 -4.21
C MET A 61 -12.29 -10.85 -3.64
N CYS A 62 -11.77 -12.02 -3.27
CA CYS A 62 -10.42 -12.24 -2.81
C CYS A 62 -9.57 -12.75 -3.98
N ILE A 63 -8.41 -12.15 -4.21
CA ILE A 63 -7.48 -12.56 -5.25
C ILE A 63 -6.14 -12.89 -4.61
N SER A 64 -5.60 -14.06 -4.93
CA SER A 64 -4.28 -14.46 -4.44
C SER A 64 -3.20 -14.00 -5.40
N ILE A 65 -2.26 -13.21 -4.88
CA ILE A 65 -1.19 -12.59 -5.65
C ILE A 65 0.11 -13.35 -5.39
N PHE A 66 0.66 -13.96 -6.44
CA PHE A 66 1.95 -14.63 -6.39
C PHE A 66 3.08 -13.64 -6.67
N ARG A 67 3.97 -13.48 -5.69
CA ARG A 67 5.20 -12.71 -5.81
C ARG A 67 6.27 -13.51 -6.57
N LEU A 68 7.31 -12.79 -7.00
CA LEU A 68 8.47 -13.40 -7.66
C LEU A 68 9.37 -14.20 -6.71
N ASP A 69 9.32 -13.92 -5.41
CA ASP A 69 10.06 -14.65 -4.37
C ASP A 69 9.41 -16.01 -4.01
N GLY A 70 8.36 -16.41 -4.73
CA GLY A 70 7.62 -17.65 -4.48
C GLY A 70 6.63 -17.58 -3.31
N THR A 71 6.52 -16.45 -2.64
CA THR A 71 5.48 -16.20 -1.63
C THR A 71 4.20 -15.68 -2.28
N SER A 72 3.05 -15.91 -1.64
CA SER A 72 1.77 -15.34 -2.04
C SER A 72 1.14 -14.52 -0.92
N PHE A 73 0.19 -13.66 -1.28
CA PHE A 73 -0.63 -12.92 -0.34
C PHE A 73 -1.96 -12.60 -0.98
N ASP A 74 -2.98 -12.43 -0.15
CA ASP A 74 -4.33 -12.23 -0.63
C ASP A 74 -4.74 -10.76 -0.54
N VAL A 75 -5.51 -10.33 -1.54
CA VAL A 75 -5.99 -8.96 -1.68
C VAL A 75 -7.49 -9.00 -1.96
N ALA A 76 -8.26 -8.29 -1.13
CA ALA A 76 -9.69 -8.12 -1.32
C ALA A 76 -9.97 -6.88 -2.19
N VAL A 77 -10.82 -7.03 -3.20
CA VAL A 77 -11.27 -5.95 -4.09
C VAL A 77 -12.76 -6.13 -4.44
N MET A 78 -13.44 -5.06 -4.79
CA MET A 78 -14.86 -5.13 -5.21
C MET A 78 -15.02 -5.97 -6.49
N ASN A 79 -16.17 -6.60 -6.70
CA ASN A 79 -16.44 -7.37 -7.92
C ASN A 79 -16.40 -6.51 -9.20
N SER A 80 -16.72 -5.21 -9.08
CA SER A 80 -16.64 -4.22 -10.15
C SER A 80 -15.28 -3.53 -10.28
N ALA A 81 -14.25 -4.00 -9.55
CA ALA A 81 -12.95 -3.36 -9.54
C ALA A 81 -12.22 -3.48 -10.89
N THR A 82 -11.41 -2.46 -11.18
CA THR A 82 -10.55 -2.40 -12.36
C THR A 82 -9.14 -2.92 -12.07
N VAL A 83 -8.33 -3.10 -13.11
CA VAL A 83 -6.91 -3.44 -12.97
C VAL A 83 -6.16 -2.38 -12.15
N LYS A 84 -6.52 -1.11 -12.31
CA LYS A 84 -5.97 -0.01 -11.52
C LYS A 84 -6.24 -0.18 -10.02
N ASP A 85 -7.46 -0.56 -9.66
CA ASP A 85 -7.85 -0.79 -8.26
C ASP A 85 -7.08 -1.96 -7.67
N LEU A 86 -6.89 -3.04 -8.45
CA LEU A 86 -6.06 -4.18 -8.04
C LEU A 86 -4.60 -3.76 -7.80
N LYS A 87 -4.00 -2.99 -8.71
CA LYS A 87 -2.64 -2.45 -8.54
C LYS A 87 -2.53 -1.59 -7.29
N LEU A 88 -3.55 -0.79 -6.98
CA LEU A 88 -3.60 0.06 -5.79
C LEU A 88 -3.73 -0.76 -4.51
N ALA A 89 -4.58 -1.79 -4.51
CA ALA A 89 -4.78 -2.69 -3.38
C ALA A 89 -3.52 -3.52 -3.09
N ILE A 90 -2.87 -4.04 -4.13
CA ILE A 90 -1.54 -4.68 -4.04
C ILE A 90 -0.53 -3.71 -3.43
N LYS A 91 -0.47 -2.48 -3.94
CA LYS A 91 0.45 -1.46 -3.41
C LYS A 91 0.25 -1.23 -1.92
N LYS A 92 -1.01 -1.08 -1.50
CA LYS A 92 -1.35 -0.85 -0.10
C LYS A 92 -0.96 -2.04 0.77
N LYS A 93 -1.29 -3.27 0.36
CA LYS A 93 -0.97 -4.50 1.10
C LYS A 93 0.52 -4.75 1.21
N VAL A 94 1.28 -4.55 0.14
CA VAL A 94 2.74 -4.69 0.19
C VAL A 94 3.37 -3.62 1.08
N ILE A 95 2.89 -2.37 1.02
CA ILE A 95 3.36 -1.33 1.95
C ILE A 95 3.09 -1.78 3.39
N GLU A 96 1.88 -2.23 3.72
CA GLU A 96 1.52 -2.69 5.07
C GLU A 96 2.43 -3.82 5.57
N LEU A 97 2.66 -4.85 4.74
CA LEU A 97 3.51 -5.99 5.10
C LEU A 97 4.98 -5.61 5.28
N GLU A 98 5.50 -4.75 4.40
CA GLU A 98 6.92 -4.43 4.35
C GLU A 98 7.29 -3.17 5.15
N GLN A 99 6.33 -2.38 5.61
CA GLN A 99 6.58 -1.17 6.41
C GLN A 99 7.37 -1.49 7.68
N SER A 100 7.13 -2.66 8.27
CA SER A 100 7.83 -3.14 9.46
C SER A 100 9.29 -3.52 9.20
N LYS A 101 9.61 -4.00 7.99
CA LYS A 101 10.95 -4.49 7.62
C LYS A 101 11.83 -3.44 6.96
N MET A 102 11.23 -2.45 6.29
CA MET A 102 11.96 -1.53 5.41
C MET A 102 12.50 -0.26 6.10
N GLY A 103 12.00 0.10 7.29
CA GLY A 103 12.43 1.31 8.00
C GLY A 103 12.21 2.58 7.17
N HIS A 104 13.28 3.31 6.86
CA HIS A 104 13.23 4.52 6.00
C HIS A 104 13.29 4.23 4.49
N ARG A 105 13.36 2.96 4.08
CA ARG A 105 13.34 2.58 2.66
C ARG A 105 11.92 2.58 2.13
N HIS A 106 11.74 2.99 0.88
CA HIS A 106 10.44 3.04 0.21
C HIS A 106 10.46 2.31 -1.12
N ILE A 107 9.34 1.66 -1.44
CA ILE A 107 9.16 0.94 -2.70
C ILE A 107 8.80 1.93 -3.81
N SER A 108 9.58 1.90 -4.90
CA SER A 108 9.30 2.68 -6.11
C SER A 108 8.26 1.97 -6.98
N TRP A 109 6.98 2.19 -6.71
CA TRP A 109 5.88 1.59 -7.46
C TRP A 109 5.89 1.92 -8.96
N ARG A 110 6.39 3.11 -9.32
CA ARG A 110 6.59 3.48 -10.74
C ARG A 110 7.58 2.53 -11.42
N HIS A 111 8.63 2.13 -10.71
CA HIS A 111 9.59 1.16 -11.24
C HIS A 111 8.99 -0.25 -11.31
N VAL A 112 8.24 -0.65 -10.28
CA VAL A 112 7.54 -1.95 -10.25
C VAL A 112 6.64 -2.10 -11.47
N TRP A 113 5.71 -1.16 -11.70
CA TRP A 113 4.79 -1.26 -12.83
C TRP A 113 5.42 -1.01 -14.20
N ALA A 114 6.65 -0.48 -14.26
CA ALA A 114 7.40 -0.31 -15.51
C ALA A 114 8.18 -1.56 -15.92
N ASN A 115 8.51 -2.44 -14.97
CA ASN A 115 9.32 -3.65 -15.18
C ASN A 115 8.55 -4.95 -14.92
N PHE A 116 7.36 -4.87 -14.35
CA PHE A 116 6.53 -6.02 -14.03
C PHE A 116 5.08 -5.76 -14.44
N CYS A 117 4.39 -6.83 -14.83
CA CYS A 117 2.95 -6.82 -15.08
C CYS A 117 2.26 -7.93 -14.29
N LEU A 118 0.95 -7.79 -14.16
CA LEU A 118 0.07 -8.79 -13.57
C LEU A 118 -0.45 -9.69 -14.68
N ALA A 119 -0.45 -11.00 -14.45
CA ALA A 119 -1.00 -11.97 -15.38
C ALA A 119 -1.92 -12.96 -14.68
N HIS A 120 -3.05 -13.25 -15.31
CA HIS A 120 -4.00 -14.26 -14.89
C HIS A 120 -4.11 -15.31 -15.99
N HIS A 121 -3.75 -16.55 -15.69
CA HIS A 121 -3.58 -17.63 -16.67
C HIS A 121 -2.73 -17.18 -17.88
N ASN A 122 -3.38 -16.84 -19.00
CA ASN A 122 -2.75 -16.43 -20.25
C ASN A 122 -3.00 -14.96 -20.60
N GLY A 123 -3.79 -14.23 -19.80
CA GLY A 123 -4.11 -12.82 -20.01
C GLY A 123 -3.20 -11.91 -19.18
N LYS A 124 -2.50 -10.97 -19.84
CA LYS A 124 -1.76 -9.91 -19.15
C LYS A 124 -2.69 -8.72 -18.89
N LEU A 125 -2.78 -8.31 -17.63
CA LEU A 125 -3.58 -7.18 -17.18
C LEU A 125 -2.78 -5.89 -17.41
N LEU A 126 -2.77 -5.44 -18.67
CA LEU A 126 -2.04 -4.25 -19.11
C LEU A 126 -2.88 -2.99 -19.10
N ASP A 127 -4.18 -3.12 -19.37
CA ASP A 127 -5.09 -2.00 -19.39
C ASP A 127 -5.63 -1.70 -17.99
N ASP A 128 -5.46 -0.46 -17.54
CA ASP A 128 -5.78 -0.03 -16.18
C ASP A 128 -7.29 0.17 -15.96
N ASP A 129 -8.02 0.55 -17.02
CA ASP A 129 -9.44 0.91 -16.95
C ASP A 129 -10.37 -0.29 -17.21
N THR A 130 -9.85 -1.39 -17.75
CA THR A 130 -10.62 -2.62 -17.95
C THR A 130 -10.94 -3.30 -16.61
N ALA A 131 -12.16 -3.84 -16.51
CA ALA A 131 -12.61 -4.54 -15.31
C ALA A 131 -11.90 -5.90 -15.16
N LEU A 132 -11.67 -6.32 -13.91
CA LEU A 132 -10.98 -7.59 -13.65
C LEU A 132 -11.74 -8.81 -14.21
N HIS A 133 -13.07 -8.75 -14.22
CA HIS A 133 -13.91 -9.83 -14.72
C HIS A 133 -13.74 -10.07 -16.24
N ASP A 134 -13.40 -9.04 -17.02
CA ASP A 134 -13.16 -9.14 -18.47
C ASP A 134 -11.92 -9.99 -18.78
N PHE A 135 -10.93 -9.98 -17.87
CA PHE A 135 -9.75 -10.85 -17.93
C PHE A 135 -10.01 -12.24 -17.33
N GLY A 136 -11.25 -12.54 -16.93
CA GLY A 136 -11.63 -13.79 -16.29
C GLY A 136 -11.18 -13.92 -14.83
N VAL A 137 -10.76 -12.82 -14.19
CA VAL A 137 -10.41 -12.82 -12.76
C VAL A 137 -11.70 -12.86 -11.94
N ARG A 138 -11.79 -13.83 -11.03
CA ARG A 138 -12.94 -14.08 -10.15
C ARG A 138 -12.47 -14.24 -8.70
N ASN A 139 -13.41 -14.52 -7.80
CA ASN A 139 -13.08 -14.85 -6.43
C ASN A 139 -12.18 -16.09 -6.36
N ASN A 140 -11.14 -16.00 -5.54
CA ASN A 140 -10.06 -16.98 -5.37
C ASN A 140 -9.21 -17.22 -6.62
N SER A 141 -9.25 -16.31 -7.60
CA SER A 141 -8.33 -16.33 -8.75
C SER A 141 -6.90 -16.06 -8.32
N GLN A 142 -5.97 -16.63 -9.09
CA GLN A 142 -4.54 -16.48 -8.87
C GLN A 142 -3.91 -15.57 -9.91
N VAL A 143 -3.33 -14.47 -9.46
CA VAL A 143 -2.63 -13.51 -10.33
C VAL A 143 -1.14 -13.58 -10.04
N HIS A 144 -0.35 -13.73 -11.10
CA HIS A 144 1.10 -13.83 -11.02
C HIS A 144 1.75 -12.51 -11.39
N PHE A 145 2.74 -12.10 -10.60
CA PHE A 145 3.69 -11.09 -11.03
C PHE A 145 4.63 -11.70 -12.07
N LEU A 146 4.73 -11.06 -13.24
CA LEU A 146 5.66 -11.45 -14.30
C LEU A 146 6.60 -10.28 -14.63
N PRO A 147 7.90 -10.56 -14.89
CA PRO A 147 8.79 -9.57 -15.49
C PRO A 147 8.23 -9.13 -16.84
N TYR A 148 8.09 -7.82 -17.00
CA TYR A 148 7.64 -7.16 -18.21
C TYR A 148 8.49 -5.93 -18.46
N VAL A 149 9.51 -6.09 -19.30
CA VAL A 149 10.26 -4.96 -19.82
C VAL A 149 9.44 -4.38 -20.96
N VAL A 150 8.84 -3.21 -20.73
CA VAL A 150 8.40 -2.38 -21.87
C VAL A 150 9.68 -2.07 -22.63
N SER A 151 9.85 -2.68 -23.81
CA SER A 151 10.87 -2.23 -24.76
C SER A 151 10.62 -0.75 -24.97
N LYS A 152 11.39 0.10 -24.27
CA LYS A 152 11.41 1.53 -24.55
C LYS A 152 11.88 1.58 -25.99
N GLY A 153 10.93 1.81 -26.89
CA GLY A 153 11.21 1.93 -28.31
C GLY A 153 12.43 2.81 -28.44
N SER A 154 13.47 2.28 -29.08
CA SER A 154 14.79 2.87 -29.30
C SER A 154 14.72 4.40 -29.29
N GLY A 155 14.85 4.98 -28.10
CA GLY A 155 14.71 6.41 -27.92
C GLY A 155 15.97 7.00 -28.50
N ARG A 156 15.86 7.55 -29.70
CA ARG A 156 16.92 8.28 -30.41
C ARG A 156 17.77 9.01 -29.39
N HIS A 157 19.04 8.61 -29.34
CA HIS A 157 20.09 9.29 -28.60
C HIS A 157 20.09 10.76 -29.05
N SER A 158 19.43 11.65 -28.29
CA SER A 158 19.56 13.08 -28.50
C SER A 158 21.02 13.39 -28.24
N LYS A 159 21.77 13.73 -29.29
CA LYS A 159 23.20 14.03 -29.22
C LYS A 159 23.39 15.19 -28.25
N ARG A 160 23.62 14.87 -26.97
CA ARG A 160 24.05 15.82 -25.96
C ARG A 160 25.46 16.26 -26.35
N ARG A 161 25.61 17.56 -26.60
CA ARG A 161 26.90 18.19 -26.93
C ARG A 161 27.93 17.79 -25.86
N LYS A 162 29.04 17.22 -26.34
CA LYS A 162 30.21 16.86 -25.53
C LYS A 162 30.65 18.08 -24.71
N HIS A 163 30.58 17.96 -23.40
CA HIS A 163 31.67 18.45 -22.56
C HIS A 163 32.24 17.25 -21.81
N ARG A 164 33.57 17.17 -21.84
CA ARG A 164 34.44 16.13 -21.27
C ARG A 164 34.22 15.99 -19.75
N PHE A 165 34.87 14.98 -19.16
CA PHE A 165 34.99 14.60 -17.73
C PHE A 165 33.95 13.55 -17.28
N LEU A 166 34.26 12.37 -16.73
CA LEU A 166 35.46 11.58 -16.40
C LEU A 166 35.04 10.09 -16.45
N PRO A 167 35.93 9.12 -16.69
CA PRO A 167 35.63 7.71 -16.45
C PRO A 167 35.62 7.43 -14.94
N TRP A 168 34.89 6.40 -14.52
CA TRP A 168 34.89 5.65 -13.23
C TRP A 168 33.45 5.41 -12.73
N PRO A 169 33.18 4.35 -11.93
CA PRO A 169 33.41 2.93 -12.17
C PRO A 169 32.09 2.13 -11.94
N GLU A 170 32.13 0.80 -12.05
CA GLU A 170 31.05 -0.16 -11.80
C GLU A 170 30.44 -0.15 -10.36
N GLN A 171 29.87 0.94 -9.86
CA GLN A 171 29.28 0.98 -8.52
C GLN A 171 28.07 1.92 -8.45
N ALA A 172 26.90 1.39 -8.81
CA ALA A 172 25.61 1.79 -8.23
C ALA A 172 24.59 0.67 -8.39
N PHE A 173 25.03 -0.56 -8.09
CA PHE A 173 24.16 -1.66 -7.71
C PHE A 173 23.66 -1.34 -6.29
N MET A 174 22.41 -0.92 -6.14
CA MET A 174 21.66 -1.06 -4.89
C MET A 174 20.16 -1.19 -5.20
N MET A 175 19.80 -2.27 -5.87
CA MET A 175 18.81 -3.16 -5.27
C MET A 175 19.63 -4.17 -4.48
N THR A 176 19.32 -4.42 -3.21
CA THR A 176 19.83 -5.62 -2.55
C THR A 176 19.13 -6.79 -3.23
N CYS A 177 19.65 -7.20 -4.37
CA CYS A 177 19.37 -8.50 -4.95
C CYS A 177 20.14 -9.53 -4.12
N ASN A 178 19.55 -10.70 -3.87
CA ASN A 178 20.36 -11.82 -3.44
C ASN A 178 21.39 -12.18 -4.56
N HIS A 179 22.37 -13.03 -4.27
CA HIS A 179 23.46 -13.42 -5.19
C HIS A 179 23.01 -13.91 -6.59
N SER A 180 21.70 -14.09 -6.80
CA SER A 180 21.02 -14.47 -8.03
C SER A 180 20.38 -13.32 -8.84
N GLY A 181 20.52 -12.04 -8.43
CA GLY A 181 19.95 -10.91 -9.18
C GLY A 181 18.43 -10.75 -9.08
N ILE A 182 17.79 -11.47 -8.15
CA ILE A 182 16.35 -11.40 -7.89
C ILE A 182 16.07 -10.20 -6.98
N PRO A 183 15.16 -9.28 -7.36
CA PRO A 183 14.71 -8.22 -6.46
C PRO A 183 14.01 -8.86 -5.27
N VAL A 184 14.53 -8.62 -4.08
CA VAL A 184 13.91 -9.07 -2.83
C VAL A 184 12.68 -8.18 -2.57
N PHE A 185 11.48 -8.76 -2.58
CA PHE A 185 10.24 -8.10 -2.15
C PHE A 185 9.89 -8.41 -0.70
#